data_AF-A0A4P8WLG3-F1
#
_entry.id   AF-A0A4P8WLG3-F1
#
_cell.length_a   1.000
_cell.length_b   1.000
_cell.length_c   1.000
_cell.angle_alpha   90.00
_cell.angle_beta   90.00
_cell.angle_gamma   90.00
#
_symmetry.space_group_name_H-M   'P 1'
#
loop_
_entity.id
_entity.type
_entity.pdbx_description
1 polymer ?
#
loop_
_entity_poly.entity_id
_entity_poly.type
_entity_poly.pdbx_seq_one_letter_code
_entity_poly.pdbx_strand_id
1 'polypeptide(L)'
;MIEAKDIIEGRKRDGKAKEGRSDDVEEILSDREIVGFQTELPLLERGYSDYPDEGELLRPSNNDIEKLANHGSIHDKEEIAAELNVDVGVVDKAAELHGIDLPTGGSFDVSVSRLDQLLGDELPEDMIDPQNPLFLSILYLEHGLSISEMADILAENFSTANIRSSEVRQTLVDTRVLKGKTSAEQEERHKQNRGEVNRTTNGGINISTSQF
;
A
#
# COMPACT_ATOMS: atom_id res chain seq x y z
N MET A 1 -10.45 -17.11 11.91
CA MET A 1 -11.89 -17.46 12.02
C MET A 1 -12.59 -16.25 12.62
N ILE A 2 -13.36 -15.54 11.80
CA ILE A 2 -14.03 -14.29 12.20
C ILE A 2 -15.20 -14.60 13.14
N GLU A 3 -15.14 -14.09 14.36
CA GLU A 3 -16.20 -14.20 15.34
C GLU A 3 -17.19 -13.02 15.26
N ALA A 4 -18.38 -13.21 15.83
CA ALA A 4 -19.40 -12.15 15.88
C ALA A 4 -18.91 -10.88 16.61
N LYS A 5 -17.98 -11.02 17.58
CA LYS A 5 -17.36 -9.91 18.29
C LYS A 5 -16.51 -9.05 17.35
N ASP A 6 -15.78 -9.69 16.42
CA ASP A 6 -14.89 -9.02 15.47
C ASP A 6 -15.70 -8.17 14.49
N ILE A 7 -16.87 -8.66 14.06
CA ILE A 7 -17.80 -7.89 13.23
C ILE A 7 -18.34 -6.68 14.00
N ILE A 8 -18.67 -6.82 15.28
CA ILE A 8 -19.16 -5.70 16.11
C ILE A 8 -18.07 -4.64 16.27
N GLU A 9 -16.84 -5.05 16.50
CA GLU A 9 -15.69 -4.15 16.61
C GLU A 9 -15.36 -3.47 15.27
N GLY A 10 -15.35 -4.23 14.16
CA GLY A 10 -15.22 -3.68 12.81
C GLY A 10 -16.27 -2.61 12.52
N ARG A 11 -17.53 -2.85 12.88
CA ARG A 11 -18.60 -1.84 12.72
C ARG A 11 -18.39 -0.57 13.56
N LYS A 12 -17.71 -0.66 14.70
CA LYS A 12 -17.39 0.51 15.54
C LYS A 12 -16.24 1.33 14.95
N ARG A 13 -15.28 0.65 14.30
CA ARG A 13 -14.14 1.29 13.62
C ARG A 13 -14.56 2.10 12.39
N ASP A 14 -15.69 1.76 11.75
CA ASP A 14 -16.25 2.48 10.57
C ASP A 14 -15.19 2.75 9.49
N GLY A 15 -14.40 1.73 9.18
CA GLY A 15 -13.35 1.80 8.16
C GLY A 15 -11.98 2.30 8.64
N LYS A 16 -11.83 2.62 9.92
CA LYS A 16 -10.52 2.93 10.52
C LYS A 16 -9.71 1.67 10.84
N ALA A 17 -8.40 1.84 10.95
CA ALA A 17 -7.48 0.80 11.40
C ALA A 17 -7.83 0.32 12.82
N LYS A 18 -7.44 -0.91 13.15
CA LYS A 18 -7.61 -1.50 14.48
C LYS A 18 -6.56 -0.94 15.42
N GLU A 19 -7.00 -0.43 16.57
CA GLU A 19 -6.09 -0.05 17.65
C GLU A 19 -5.41 -1.30 18.23
N GLY A 20 -4.09 -1.22 18.42
CA GLY A 20 -3.30 -2.36 18.91
C GLY A 20 -3.23 -3.52 17.93
N ARG A 21 -3.10 -3.22 16.61
CA ARG A 21 -2.68 -4.22 15.61
C ARG A 21 -1.26 -4.72 15.94
N SER A 22 -0.91 -5.89 15.40
CA SER A 22 0.42 -6.45 15.65
C SER A 22 1.51 -5.52 15.12
N ASP A 23 2.65 -5.50 15.80
CA ASP A 23 3.81 -4.71 15.38
C ASP A 23 4.24 -5.10 13.95
N ASP A 24 4.13 -6.38 13.58
CA ASP A 24 4.39 -6.88 12.22
C ASP A 24 3.53 -6.17 11.15
N VAL A 25 2.24 -5.94 11.43
CA VAL A 25 1.34 -5.25 10.48
C VAL A 25 1.68 -3.77 10.42
N GLU A 26 2.04 -3.15 11.55
CA GLU A 26 2.48 -1.76 11.58
C GLU A 26 3.78 -1.57 10.80
N GLU A 27 4.73 -2.50 10.91
CA GLU A 27 5.99 -2.50 10.18
C GLU A 27 5.78 -2.62 8.67
N ILE A 28 4.90 -3.53 8.21
CA ILE A 28 4.57 -3.69 6.79
C ILE A 28 3.86 -2.43 6.23
N LEU A 29 3.05 -1.76 7.04
CA LEU A 29 2.27 -0.58 6.64
C LEU A 29 3.02 0.74 6.79
N SER A 30 4.08 0.77 7.59
CA SER A 30 4.94 1.94 7.70
C SER A 30 5.49 2.26 6.33
N ASP A 31 5.41 3.55 5.94
CA ASP A 31 6.02 4.03 4.71
C ASP A 31 7.51 3.62 4.77
N ARG A 32 7.89 2.59 4.01
CA ARG A 32 9.31 2.35 3.75
C ARG A 32 9.81 3.62 3.09
N GLU A 33 10.76 4.30 3.74
CA GLU A 33 11.44 5.44 3.14
C GLU A 33 11.97 4.95 1.79
N ILE A 34 11.53 5.56 0.69
CA ILE A 34 11.83 5.03 -0.64
C ILE A 34 13.31 5.28 -0.89
N VAL A 35 14.11 4.24 -0.66
CA VAL A 35 15.55 4.28 -0.91
C VAL A 35 15.78 4.31 -2.42
N GLY A 36 16.67 5.19 -2.88
CA GLY A 36 17.09 5.21 -4.26
C GLY A 36 17.61 6.56 -4.71
N PHE A 37 18.57 6.51 -5.62
CA PHE A 37 19.22 7.69 -6.17
C PHE A 37 18.21 8.68 -6.76
N GLN A 38 18.22 9.92 -6.24
CA GLN A 38 17.31 11.01 -6.61
C GLN A 38 15.82 10.76 -6.31
N THR A 39 15.49 9.78 -5.47
CA THR A 39 14.08 9.51 -5.12
C THR A 39 13.61 10.45 -4.01
N GLU A 40 14.45 10.71 -3.01
CA GLU A 40 14.19 11.69 -1.94
C GLU A 40 15.46 12.45 -1.50
N LEU A 41 15.64 12.68 -0.20
CA LEU A 41 16.86 13.25 0.36
C LEU A 41 17.98 12.21 0.30
N PRO A 42 19.21 12.62 -0.05
CA PRO A 42 20.36 11.71 -0.06
C PRO A 42 20.58 11.13 1.35
N LEU A 43 20.79 9.83 1.44
CA LEU A 43 21.05 9.14 2.72
C LEU A 43 22.46 9.41 3.27
N LEU A 44 23.42 9.68 2.38
CA LEU A 44 24.72 10.21 2.77
C LEU A 44 24.61 11.72 3.07
N GLU A 45 25.42 12.22 4.01
CA GLU A 45 25.51 13.64 4.41
C GLU A 45 26.15 14.55 3.33
N ARG A 46 25.73 14.41 2.07
CA ARG A 46 26.17 15.18 0.90
C ARG A 46 25.15 15.06 -0.23
N GLY A 47 25.23 15.93 -1.24
CA GLY A 47 24.35 15.85 -2.39
C GLY A 47 24.65 14.64 -3.28
N TYR A 48 23.64 14.17 -4.03
CA TYR A 48 23.79 13.08 -5.01
C TYR A 48 24.89 13.33 -6.06
N SER A 49 25.20 14.60 -6.37
CA SER A 49 26.30 14.93 -7.29
C SER A 49 27.67 14.56 -6.76
N ASP A 50 27.79 14.40 -5.44
CA ASP A 50 29.03 14.09 -4.74
C ASP A 50 29.07 12.62 -4.28
N TYR A 51 28.10 11.82 -4.71
CA TYR A 51 28.07 10.38 -4.44
C TYR A 51 29.25 9.70 -5.14
N PRO A 52 29.84 8.69 -4.49
CA PRO A 52 30.96 7.97 -5.09
C PRO A 52 30.51 7.23 -6.35
N ASP A 53 31.33 7.27 -7.39
CA ASP A 53 31.17 6.37 -8.53
C ASP A 53 31.71 4.96 -8.21
N GLU A 54 31.47 4.01 -9.12
CA GLU A 54 31.94 2.62 -8.97
C GLU A 54 33.45 2.51 -8.68
N GLY A 55 34.27 3.36 -9.29
CA GLY A 55 35.71 3.36 -9.11
C GLY A 55 36.13 3.94 -7.77
N GLU A 56 35.35 4.86 -7.21
CA GLU A 56 35.55 5.43 -5.89
C GLU A 56 35.15 4.49 -4.76
N LEU A 57 34.07 3.71 -4.94
CA LEU A 57 33.63 2.70 -3.97
C LEU A 57 34.69 1.62 -3.72
N LEU A 58 35.45 1.26 -4.75
CA LEU A 58 36.52 0.27 -4.69
C LEU A 58 37.86 0.82 -4.14
N ARG A 59 37.90 2.09 -3.71
CA ARG A 59 39.10 2.65 -3.06
C ARG A 59 39.09 2.30 -1.58
N PRO A 60 40.20 1.79 -1.00
CA PRO A 60 40.29 1.43 0.43
C PRO A 60 39.97 2.56 1.44
N SER A 61 39.92 3.81 0.98
CA SER A 61 39.60 4.97 1.82
C SER A 61 38.12 5.35 1.80
N ASN A 62 37.30 4.71 0.96
CA ASN A 62 35.88 4.97 0.88
C ASN A 62 35.15 4.21 2.00
N ASN A 63 34.27 4.90 2.74
CA ASN A 63 33.52 4.31 3.84
C ASN A 63 32.00 4.47 3.68
N ASP A 64 31.55 4.71 2.46
CA ASP A 64 30.18 5.10 2.17
C ASP A 64 29.23 3.91 2.23
N ILE A 65 29.72 2.74 1.83
CA ILE A 65 29.01 1.47 1.97
C ILE A 65 28.78 1.15 3.45
N GLU A 66 29.76 1.38 4.33
CA GLU A 66 29.59 1.15 5.77
C GLU A 66 28.51 2.07 6.34
N LYS A 67 28.50 3.35 5.92
CA LYS A 67 27.49 4.32 6.36
C LYS A 67 26.09 3.93 5.90
N LEU A 68 25.95 3.50 4.64
CA LEU A 68 24.66 3.08 4.10
C LEU A 68 24.20 1.75 4.72
N ALA A 69 25.09 0.77 4.87
CA ALA A 69 24.78 -0.52 5.51
C ALA A 69 24.29 -0.38 6.97
N ASN A 70 24.70 0.69 7.66
CA ASN A 70 24.25 1.00 9.02
C ASN A 70 23.11 2.03 9.05
N HIS A 71 22.59 2.47 7.91
CA HIS A 71 21.49 3.43 7.85
C HIS A 71 20.17 2.73 8.19
N GLY A 72 19.32 3.38 9.00
CA GLY A 72 18.08 2.76 9.50
C GLY A 72 17.04 2.42 8.42
N SER A 73 17.16 3.06 7.27
CA SER A 73 16.29 2.89 6.10
C SER A 73 16.83 1.89 5.07
N ILE A 74 18.04 1.36 5.28
CA ILE A 74 18.68 0.37 4.41
C ILE A 74 18.54 -1.00 5.07
N HIS A 75 17.89 -1.92 4.37
CA HIS A 75 17.56 -3.25 4.83
C HIS A 75 18.29 -4.34 4.05
N ASP A 76 18.81 -4.02 2.88
CA ASP A 76 19.58 -4.93 2.04
C ASP A 76 20.63 -4.21 1.17
N LYS A 77 21.38 -4.99 0.39
CA LYS A 77 22.45 -4.45 -0.47
C LYS A 77 21.92 -3.92 -1.80
N GLU A 78 20.75 -4.38 -2.23
CA GLU A 78 20.04 -3.92 -3.41
C GLU A 78 19.60 -2.46 -3.24
N GLU A 79 19.15 -2.08 -2.04
CA GLU A 79 18.84 -0.72 -1.63
C GLU A 79 20.09 0.16 -1.58
N ILE A 80 21.23 -0.35 -1.09
CA ILE A 80 22.51 0.36 -1.16
C ILE A 80 22.90 0.64 -2.61
N ALA A 81 22.75 -0.37 -3.48
CA ALA A 81 23.05 -0.25 -4.91
C ALA A 81 22.11 0.75 -5.60
N ALA A 82 20.83 0.73 -5.26
CA ALA A 82 19.82 1.66 -5.75
C ALA A 82 20.10 3.10 -5.29
N GLU A 83 20.47 3.30 -4.03
CA GLU A 83 20.82 4.62 -3.47
C GLU A 83 22.07 5.22 -4.13
N LEU A 84 23.08 4.38 -4.39
CA LEU A 84 24.33 4.79 -5.03
C LEU A 84 24.24 4.85 -6.56
N ASN A 85 23.15 4.35 -7.15
CA ASN A 85 22.99 4.15 -8.60
C ASN A 85 24.16 3.36 -9.22
N VAL A 86 24.49 2.23 -8.61
CA VAL A 86 25.53 1.30 -9.06
C VAL A 86 24.99 -0.14 -9.12
N ASP A 87 25.74 -1.04 -9.73
CA ASP A 87 25.41 -2.47 -9.74
C ASP A 87 25.63 -3.12 -8.36
N VAL A 88 24.74 -4.05 -7.98
CA VAL A 88 24.84 -4.80 -6.72
C VAL A 88 26.17 -5.53 -6.60
N GLY A 89 26.72 -6.04 -7.71
CA GLY A 89 28.02 -6.68 -7.74
C GLY A 89 29.20 -5.75 -7.45
N VAL A 90 29.03 -4.43 -7.62
CA VAL A 90 30.01 -3.43 -7.17
C VAL A 90 29.94 -3.26 -5.65
N VAL A 91 28.72 -3.23 -5.09
CA VAL A 91 28.49 -3.17 -3.63
C VAL A 91 29.08 -4.40 -2.94
N ASP A 92 28.81 -5.61 -3.46
CA ASP A 92 29.36 -6.86 -2.92
C ASP A 92 30.90 -6.85 -2.89
N LYS A 93 31.53 -6.46 -4.01
CA LYS A 93 33.00 -6.41 -4.11
C LYS A 93 33.61 -5.36 -3.19
N ALA A 94 32.98 -4.21 -3.09
CA ALA A 94 33.46 -3.14 -2.23
C ALA A 94 33.29 -3.54 -0.75
N ALA A 95 32.17 -4.16 -0.37
CA ALA A 95 31.99 -4.69 0.98
C ALA A 95 33.01 -5.78 1.33
N GLU A 96 33.30 -6.72 0.41
CA GLU A 96 34.34 -7.73 0.58
C GLU A 96 35.73 -7.07 0.74
N LEU A 97 36.03 -6.05 -0.07
CA LEU A 97 37.29 -5.32 -0.01
C LEU A 97 37.48 -4.58 1.33
N HIS A 98 36.39 -4.04 1.87
CA HIS A 98 36.38 -3.26 3.12
C HIS A 98 36.14 -4.10 4.37
N GLY A 99 35.76 -5.38 4.22
CA GLY A 99 35.41 -6.26 5.33
C GLY A 99 34.12 -5.83 6.05
N ILE A 100 33.15 -5.29 5.31
CA ILE A 100 31.86 -4.83 5.83
C ILE A 100 30.85 -5.97 5.70
N ASP A 101 30.19 -6.30 6.81
CA ASP A 101 29.02 -7.18 6.78
C ASP A 101 27.82 -6.37 6.26
N LEU A 102 27.41 -6.65 5.03
CA LEU A 102 26.23 -6.01 4.45
C LEU A 102 24.96 -6.55 5.11
N PRO A 103 23.91 -5.71 5.23
CA PRO A 103 22.60 -6.20 5.60
C PRO A 103 22.18 -7.25 4.56
N THR A 104 22.08 -8.50 5.00
CA THR A 104 21.74 -9.63 4.13
C THR A 104 20.23 -9.78 4.06
N GLY A 105 19.52 -8.69 3.71
CA GLY A 105 18.07 -8.57 3.65
C GLY A 105 17.39 -9.92 3.66
N GLY A 106 16.64 -10.21 4.73
CA GLY A 106 16.12 -11.52 5.06
C GLY A 106 15.75 -12.29 3.79
N SER A 107 16.65 -13.22 3.42
CA SER A 107 16.66 -14.03 2.21
C SER A 107 15.29 -14.21 1.56
N PHE A 108 15.16 -13.72 0.31
CA PHE A 108 14.17 -14.00 -0.74
C PHE A 108 13.43 -12.75 -1.24
N ASP A 109 14.13 -11.88 -1.98
CA ASP A 109 13.51 -10.75 -2.66
C ASP A 109 13.20 -11.10 -4.13
N VAL A 110 12.15 -11.91 -4.31
CA VAL A 110 11.12 -11.54 -5.29
C VAL A 110 10.42 -10.40 -4.58
N SER A 111 10.42 -9.16 -5.06
CA SER A 111 9.76 -8.02 -4.41
C SER A 111 8.44 -8.44 -3.76
N VAL A 112 8.47 -8.84 -2.48
CA VAL A 112 7.35 -9.56 -1.87
C VAL A 112 6.34 -8.47 -1.61
N SER A 113 5.22 -8.50 -2.31
CA SER A 113 4.28 -7.41 -2.19
C SER A 113 3.86 -7.23 -0.74
N ARG A 114 3.52 -6.00 -0.31
CA ARG A 114 3.00 -5.78 1.05
C ARG A 114 1.80 -6.69 1.35
N LEU A 115 1.07 -7.07 0.31
CA LEU A 115 -0.03 -8.01 0.41
C LEU A 115 0.45 -9.44 0.71
N ASP A 116 1.49 -9.92 0.02
CA ASP A 116 2.09 -11.23 0.27
C ASP A 116 2.75 -11.28 1.66
N GLN A 117 3.36 -10.19 2.13
CA GLN A 117 3.90 -10.09 3.49
C GLN A 117 2.79 -10.16 4.55
N LEU A 118 1.63 -9.54 4.29
CA LEU A 118 0.49 -9.56 5.19
C LEU A 118 -0.18 -10.95 5.25
N LEU A 119 -0.28 -11.64 4.12
CA LEU A 119 -1.02 -12.90 3.99
C LEU A 119 -0.16 -14.15 4.16
N GLY A 120 1.15 -14.04 3.91
CA GLY A 120 2.03 -15.20 3.77
C GLY A 120 1.49 -16.22 2.75
N ASP A 121 1.61 -17.51 3.08
CA ASP A 121 1.05 -18.62 2.29
C ASP A 121 -0.38 -19.02 2.74
N GLU A 122 -1.10 -18.18 3.48
CA GLU A 122 -2.35 -18.58 4.15
C GLU A 122 -3.57 -18.64 3.22
N LEU A 123 -3.56 -17.90 2.10
CA LEU A 123 -4.71 -17.81 1.19
C LEU A 123 -4.41 -18.41 -0.19
N PRO A 124 -5.33 -19.23 -0.73
CA PRO A 124 -5.30 -19.64 -2.13
C PRO A 124 -5.30 -18.43 -3.08
N GLU A 125 -4.50 -18.46 -4.14
CA GLU A 125 -4.39 -17.37 -5.13
C GLU A 125 -5.75 -16.98 -5.74
N ASP A 126 -6.67 -17.92 -5.91
CA ASP A 126 -8.01 -17.67 -6.45
C ASP A 126 -8.94 -16.91 -5.49
N MET A 127 -8.57 -16.83 -4.21
CA MET A 127 -9.28 -16.00 -3.23
C MET A 127 -8.77 -14.55 -3.20
N ILE A 128 -7.56 -14.30 -3.73
CA ILE A 128 -6.88 -12.99 -3.71
C ILE A 128 -7.41 -12.14 -4.87
N ASP A 129 -8.59 -11.56 -4.67
CA ASP A 129 -9.26 -10.69 -5.64
C ASP A 129 -9.82 -9.44 -4.92
N PRO A 130 -9.50 -8.22 -5.38
CA PRO A 130 -10.00 -6.97 -4.79
C PRO A 130 -11.53 -6.82 -4.81
N GLN A 131 -12.24 -7.62 -5.61
CA GLN A 131 -13.70 -7.71 -5.63
C GLN A 131 -14.25 -8.82 -4.72
N ASN A 132 -13.40 -9.71 -4.20
CA ASN A 132 -13.81 -10.79 -3.33
C ASN A 132 -14.15 -10.24 -1.93
N PRO A 133 -15.42 -10.31 -1.49
CA PRO A 133 -15.80 -9.70 -0.22
C PRO A 133 -15.23 -10.41 1.01
N LEU A 134 -14.92 -11.71 0.91
CA LEU A 134 -14.30 -12.47 1.99
C LEU A 134 -12.85 -12.03 2.20
N PHE A 135 -12.13 -11.82 1.11
CA PHE A 135 -10.75 -11.33 1.14
C PHE A 135 -10.66 -9.95 1.80
N LEU A 136 -11.50 -9.01 1.38
CA LEU A 136 -11.57 -7.69 2.01
C LEU A 136 -11.97 -7.76 3.50
N SER A 137 -12.80 -8.73 3.87
CA SER A 137 -13.19 -8.95 5.27
C SER A 137 -12.02 -9.44 6.12
N ILE A 138 -11.14 -10.29 5.58
CA ILE A 138 -9.93 -10.78 6.27
C ILE A 138 -8.96 -9.61 6.52
N LEU A 139 -8.64 -8.84 5.48
CA LEU A 139 -7.78 -7.65 5.61
C LEU A 139 -8.32 -6.66 6.66
N TYR A 140 -9.63 -6.41 6.65
CA TYR A 140 -10.24 -5.47 7.57
C TYR A 140 -10.33 -5.98 9.02
N LEU A 141 -10.75 -7.24 9.21
CA LEU A 141 -11.10 -7.78 10.53
C LEU A 141 -9.95 -8.51 11.20
N GLU A 142 -9.21 -9.34 10.46
CA GLU A 142 -8.11 -10.15 11.01
C GLU A 142 -6.82 -9.33 11.06
N HIS A 143 -6.40 -8.71 9.95
CA HIS A 143 -5.20 -7.87 9.92
C HIS A 143 -5.44 -6.43 10.41
N GLY A 144 -6.70 -6.01 10.54
CA GLY A 144 -7.04 -4.74 11.16
C GLY A 144 -6.72 -3.50 10.32
N LEU A 145 -6.57 -3.64 9.00
CA LEU A 145 -6.31 -2.52 8.10
C LEU A 145 -7.49 -1.54 8.07
N SER A 146 -7.20 -0.28 7.75
CA SER A 146 -8.18 0.72 7.35
C SER A 146 -8.57 0.57 5.88
N ILE A 147 -9.68 1.19 5.48
CA ILE A 147 -10.14 1.19 4.09
C ILE A 147 -9.14 1.90 3.17
N SER A 148 -8.45 2.92 3.67
CA SER A 148 -7.42 3.63 2.90
C SER A 148 -6.22 2.73 2.64
N GLU A 149 -5.65 2.15 3.71
CA GLU A 149 -4.51 1.22 3.60
C GLU A 149 -4.82 0.02 2.71
N MET A 150 -6.04 -0.52 2.79
CA MET A 150 -6.50 -1.58 1.89
C MET A 150 -6.53 -1.11 0.43
N ALA A 151 -7.05 0.09 0.15
CA ALA A 151 -7.08 0.60 -1.21
C ALA A 151 -5.66 0.81 -1.77
N ASP A 152 -4.74 1.31 -0.93
CA ASP A 152 -3.35 1.57 -1.31
C ASP A 152 -2.61 0.25 -1.62
N ILE A 153 -2.68 -0.74 -0.72
CA ILE A 153 -2.05 -2.06 -0.94
C ILE A 153 -2.63 -2.76 -2.16
N LEU A 154 -3.95 -2.69 -2.36
CA LEU A 154 -4.58 -3.32 -3.51
C LEU A 154 -4.23 -2.60 -4.81
N ALA A 155 -4.11 -1.27 -4.81
CA ALA A 155 -3.72 -0.52 -5.99
C ALA A 155 -2.28 -0.85 -6.44
N GLU A 156 -1.37 -1.10 -5.50
CA GLU A 156 -0.01 -1.55 -5.79
C GLU A 156 0.02 -2.93 -6.43
N ASN A 157 -0.77 -3.86 -5.89
CA ASN A 157 -0.78 -5.27 -6.31
C ASN A 157 -1.58 -5.53 -7.58
N PHE A 158 -2.62 -4.74 -7.80
CA PHE A 158 -3.53 -4.90 -8.93
C PHE A 158 -3.45 -3.66 -9.82
N SER A 159 -2.31 -3.45 -10.48
CA SER A 159 -2.04 -2.25 -11.29
C SER A 159 -3.04 -2.02 -12.45
N THR A 160 -3.86 -3.01 -12.78
CA THR A 160 -4.93 -2.92 -13.79
C THR A 160 -6.26 -2.40 -13.25
N ALA A 161 -6.44 -2.36 -11.92
CA ALA A 161 -7.66 -1.96 -11.26
C ALA A 161 -7.46 -0.60 -10.56
N ASN A 162 -8.23 0.41 -10.95
CA ASN A 162 -8.27 1.70 -10.25
C ASN A 162 -9.12 1.55 -8.98
N ILE A 163 -8.57 0.87 -7.97
CA ILE A 163 -9.26 0.49 -6.75
C ILE A 163 -9.40 1.72 -5.86
N ARG A 164 -10.64 2.11 -5.57
CA ARG A 164 -10.91 3.26 -4.70
C ARG A 164 -11.36 2.81 -3.32
N SER A 165 -10.99 3.58 -2.29
CA SER A 165 -11.49 3.39 -0.92
C SER A 165 -13.02 3.35 -0.84
N SER A 166 -13.73 4.05 -1.74
CA SER A 166 -15.20 4.00 -1.82
C SER A 166 -15.73 2.62 -2.24
N GLU A 167 -15.04 1.92 -3.13
CA GLU A 167 -15.44 0.60 -3.63
C GLU A 167 -15.17 -0.48 -2.58
N VAL A 168 -14.01 -0.40 -1.92
CA VAL A 168 -13.68 -1.23 -0.76
C VAL A 168 -14.73 -1.04 0.34
N ARG A 169 -15.07 0.21 0.66
CA ARG A 169 -16.11 0.53 1.66
C ARG A 169 -17.47 -0.05 1.26
N GLN A 170 -17.89 0.11 0.01
CA GLN A 170 -19.18 -0.36 -0.44
C GLN A 170 -19.28 -1.89 -0.36
N THR A 171 -18.22 -2.62 -0.72
CA THR A 171 -18.15 -4.07 -0.61
C THR A 171 -18.24 -4.56 0.84
N LEU A 172 -17.58 -3.86 1.77
CA LEU A 172 -17.68 -4.15 3.20
C LEU A 172 -19.06 -3.80 3.81
N VAL A 173 -19.77 -2.82 3.24
CA VAL A 173 -21.16 -2.53 3.60
C VAL A 173 -22.10 -3.61 3.06
N ASP A 174 -21.90 -4.05 1.83
CA ASP A 174 -22.73 -5.07 1.17
C ASP A 174 -22.62 -6.43 1.87
N THR A 175 -21.46 -6.76 2.43
CA THR A 175 -21.24 -7.95 3.30
C THR A 175 -21.69 -7.77 4.74
N ARG A 176 -22.18 -6.58 5.11
CA ARG A 176 -22.57 -6.21 6.49
C ARG A 176 -21.42 -6.23 7.50
N VAL A 177 -20.16 -6.23 7.04
CA VAL A 177 -19.00 -6.00 7.90
C VAL A 177 -19.03 -4.56 8.42
N LEU A 178 -19.39 -3.60 7.56
CA LEU A 178 -19.62 -2.21 7.94
C LEU A 178 -21.11 -1.88 7.99
N LYS A 179 -21.44 -0.79 8.70
CA LYS A 179 -22.78 -0.21 8.68
C LYS A 179 -22.89 0.74 7.49
N GLY A 180 -23.98 0.62 6.73
CA GLY A 180 -24.24 1.51 5.61
C GLY A 180 -25.45 1.03 4.82
N LYS A 181 -25.80 1.80 3.79
CA LYS A 181 -26.79 1.38 2.81
C LYS A 181 -26.11 0.52 1.77
N THR A 182 -26.64 -0.66 1.55
CA THR A 182 -26.11 -1.55 0.51
C THR A 182 -26.32 -0.96 -0.88
N SER A 183 -25.53 -1.41 -1.85
CA SER A 183 -25.65 -0.98 -3.25
C SER A 183 -27.07 -1.19 -3.77
N ALA A 184 -27.71 -2.31 -3.40
CA ALA A 184 -29.08 -2.64 -3.74
C ALA A 184 -30.10 -1.65 -3.15
N GLU A 185 -29.96 -1.28 -1.87
CA GLU A 185 -30.83 -0.30 -1.20
C GLU A 185 -30.66 1.11 -1.77
N GLN A 186 -29.44 1.46 -2.19
CA GLN A 186 -29.19 2.72 -2.88
C GLN A 186 -29.87 2.73 -4.26
N GLU A 187 -29.75 1.64 -5.03
CA GLU A 187 -30.37 1.52 -6.35
C GLU A 187 -31.91 1.54 -6.28
N GLU A 188 -32.52 0.85 -5.31
CA GLU A 188 -33.96 0.90 -5.07
C GLU A 188 -34.44 2.31 -4.72
N ARG A 189 -33.70 3.03 -3.86
CA ARG A 189 -34.02 4.42 -3.55
C ARG A 189 -33.86 5.35 -4.74
N HIS A 190 -32.86 5.11 -5.60
CA HIS A 190 -32.71 5.85 -6.85
C HIS A 190 -33.85 5.56 -7.84
N LYS A 191 -34.34 4.32 -7.91
CA LYS A 191 -35.52 3.96 -8.71
C LYS A 191 -36.80 4.60 -8.15
N GLN A 192 -36.98 4.60 -6.82
CA GLN A 192 -38.10 5.27 -6.16
C GLN A 192 -38.07 6.79 -6.37
N ASN A 193 -36.90 7.42 -6.21
CA ASN A 193 -36.74 8.86 -6.40
C ASN A 193 -36.78 9.31 -7.88
N ARG A 194 -36.46 8.43 -8.84
CA ARG A 194 -36.71 8.71 -10.28
C ARG A 194 -38.20 8.71 -10.64
N GLY A 195 -39.06 8.14 -9.79
CA GLY A 195 -40.52 8.28 -9.87
C GLY A 195 -41.05 9.60 -9.30
N GLU A 196 -40.28 10.28 -8.45
CA GLU A 196 -40.59 11.60 -7.90
C GLU A 196 -39.78 12.68 -8.63
N VAL A 197 -40.16 12.97 -9.88
CA VAL A 197 -39.89 14.31 -10.42
C VAL A 197 -40.65 15.27 -9.50
N ASN A 198 -39.91 15.99 -8.67
CA ASN A 198 -40.41 17.17 -7.97
C ASN A 198 -40.99 18.13 -9.01
N ARG A 199 -42.28 17.97 -9.32
CA ARG A 199 -43.13 19.03 -9.84
C ARG A 199 -43.24 20.03 -8.70
N THR A 200 -42.25 20.91 -8.60
CA THR A 200 -42.44 22.19 -7.94
C THR A 200 -43.53 22.92 -8.72
N THR A 201 -44.75 22.86 -8.20
CA THR A 201 -45.82 23.79 -8.52
C THR A 201 -45.24 25.19 -8.34
N ASN A 202 -45.10 25.93 -9.44
CA ASN A 202 -44.53 27.29 -9.59
C ASN A 202 -43.03 27.37 -9.93
N GLY A 203 -42.73 27.49 -11.22
CA GLY A 203 -41.43 27.95 -11.72
C GLY A 203 -41.16 27.45 -13.13
N GLY A 204 -41.16 28.36 -14.10
CA GLY A 204 -41.18 28.06 -15.54
C GLY A 204 -40.10 27.10 -16.03
N ILE A 205 -40.50 26.25 -16.98
CA ILE A 205 -39.62 25.40 -17.77
C ILE A 205 -38.91 26.29 -18.80
N ASN A 206 -37.59 26.49 -18.66
CA ASN A 206 -36.75 26.99 -19.74
C ASN A 206 -36.10 25.80 -20.44
N ILE A 207 -36.62 25.43 -21.61
CA ILE A 207 -35.95 24.52 -22.55
C ILE A 207 -35.20 25.42 -23.53
N SER A 208 -33.87 25.48 -23.41
CA SER A 208 -33.02 26.07 -24.43
C SER A 208 -32.69 24.98 -25.45
N THR A 209 -33.51 24.84 -26.49
CA THR A 209 -33.18 24.13 -27.71
C THR A 209 -32.88 25.17 -28.79
N SER A 210 -31.62 25.62 -28.85
CA SER A 210 -31.12 26.32 -30.02
C SER A 210 -30.93 25.31 -31.15
N GLN A 211 -31.61 25.62 -32.24
CA GLN A 211 -31.81 24.88 -33.47
C GLN A 211 -30.51 24.49 -34.20
N PHE A 212 -30.59 23.39 -34.96
CA PHE A 212 -29.86 23.17 -36.21
C PHE A 212 -30.27 24.20 -37.27
#